data_AF-A0AAV6AU68-F1
#
_entry.id   AF-A0AAV6AU68-F1
#
_cell.length_a   1.000
_cell.length_b   1.000
_cell.length_c   1.000
_cell.angle_alpha   90.00
_cell.angle_beta   90.00
_cell.angle_gamma   90.00
#
_symmetry.space_group_name_H-M   'P 1'
#
loop_
_entity.id
_entity.type
_entity.pdbx_description
1 polymer ?
#
loop_
_entity_poly.entity_id
_entity_poly.type
_entity_poly.pdbx_seq_one_letter_code
_entity_poly.pdbx_strand_id
1 'polypeptide(L)'
;MGARWITSGRLSLILCLTTVFGAHTSFAQPRLAIRVSSGAAELRVQGIEGTRSHFQWNNICGSSNWITFTNRLSMSNQLLTVVHPGVMNTPQRFYRVLASEPPPTNPHPEELVWIPPGTFLLGSPTNDPDRYSNEGPQTQVMLTRGFWMGRHEVTQIEYGNVTGIWPSQYISFYRPVDTVTWF
;
A
#
# COMPACT_ATOMS: atom_id res chain seq x y z
N MET A 1 0.86 -7.72 -43.20
CA MET A 1 -0.13 -8.54 -43.95
C MET A 1 -0.05 -9.96 -43.42
N GLY A 2 -1.18 -10.54 -43.01
CA GLY A 2 -1.29 -11.98 -42.71
C GLY A 2 -1.58 -12.36 -41.24
N ALA A 3 -2.73 -11.96 -40.70
CA ALA A 3 -3.33 -12.67 -39.56
C ALA A 3 -4.47 -13.53 -40.11
N ARG A 4 -4.33 -14.87 -40.01
CA ARG A 4 -5.34 -15.86 -40.39
C ARG A 4 -6.41 -15.93 -39.29
N TRP A 5 -7.67 -15.88 -39.70
CA TRP A 5 -8.83 -16.06 -38.84
C TRP A 5 -9.17 -17.54 -38.69
N ILE A 6 -9.24 -18.03 -37.45
CA ILE A 6 -9.96 -19.25 -37.11
C ILE A 6 -11.10 -18.82 -36.19
N THR A 7 -12.31 -18.82 -36.73
CA THR A 7 -13.54 -18.62 -35.97
C THR A 7 -13.88 -19.89 -35.20
N SER A 8 -13.68 -19.90 -33.89
CA SER A 8 -14.48 -20.73 -33.00
C SER A 8 -14.61 -20.04 -31.64
N GLY A 9 -15.84 -20.03 -31.11
CA GLY A 9 -16.20 -19.26 -29.93
C GLY A 9 -15.41 -19.66 -28.69
N ARG A 10 -14.42 -18.82 -28.33
CA ARG A 10 -13.84 -18.76 -27.00
C ARG A 10 -13.50 -17.32 -26.70
N LEU A 11 -13.91 -16.86 -25.51
CA LEU A 11 -13.51 -15.60 -24.89
C LEU A 11 -12.01 -15.38 -25.12
N SER A 12 -11.69 -14.48 -26.06
CA SER A 12 -10.32 -14.14 -26.39
C SER A 12 -9.85 -13.08 -25.40
N LEU A 13 -9.11 -13.53 -24.38
CA LEU A 13 -8.41 -12.65 -23.47
C LEU A 13 -7.16 -12.14 -24.18
N ILE A 14 -7.20 -10.91 -24.71
CA ILE A 14 -6.05 -10.28 -25.33
C ILE A 14 -5.19 -9.67 -24.22
N LEU A 15 -4.04 -10.28 -23.96
CA LEU A 15 -3.03 -9.79 -23.03
C LEU A 15 -2.20 -8.70 -23.74
N CYS A 16 -2.41 -7.43 -23.39
CA CYS A 16 -1.56 -6.34 -23.85
C CYS A 16 -0.70 -5.87 -22.66
N LEU A 17 0.57 -6.24 -22.68
CA LEU A 17 1.56 -5.86 -21.67
C LEU A 17 2.36 -4.67 -22.25
N THR A 18 2.00 -3.43 -21.90
CA THR A 18 2.82 -2.27 -22.25
C THR A 18 3.54 -1.77 -21.00
N THR A 19 4.87 -1.92 -21.00
CA THR A 19 5.76 -1.35 -19.99
C THR A 19 6.06 0.10 -20.38
N VAL A 20 5.64 1.06 -19.56
CA VAL A 20 6.08 2.45 -19.69
C VAL A 20 7.34 2.62 -18.85
N PHE A 21 8.47 2.89 -19.50
CA PHE A 21 9.74 3.20 -18.85
C PHE A 21 9.72 4.66 -18.38
N GLY A 22 9.73 4.86 -17.06
CA GLY A 22 10.32 6.05 -16.42
C GLY A 22 11.68 5.62 -15.87
N ALA A 23 12.75 6.30 -16.26
CA ALA A 23 14.09 6.03 -15.75
C ALA A 23 14.11 6.21 -14.22
N HIS A 24 14.39 5.16 -13.46
CA HIS A 24 15.22 5.12 -12.23
C HIS A 24 15.16 3.70 -11.62
N THR A 25 16.32 3.04 -11.61
CA THR A 25 16.64 1.74 -10.97
C THR A 25 15.81 0.50 -11.39
N SER A 26 16.52 -0.62 -11.60
CA SER A 26 15.91 -1.92 -11.95
C SER A 26 15.10 -2.45 -10.77
N PHE A 27 13.84 -2.04 -10.66
CA PHE A 27 12.91 -2.59 -9.69
C PHE A 27 12.44 -3.97 -10.16
N ALA A 28 12.52 -4.97 -9.28
CA ALA A 28 11.91 -6.27 -9.54
C ALA A 28 10.39 -6.07 -9.61
N GLN A 29 9.82 -6.17 -10.82
CA GLN A 29 8.39 -5.95 -11.02
C GLN A 29 7.57 -6.94 -10.16
N PRO A 30 6.53 -6.47 -9.46
CA PRO A 30 5.64 -7.35 -8.72
C PRO A 30 5.02 -8.36 -9.68
N ARG A 31 5.08 -9.64 -9.31
CA ARG A 31 4.51 -10.72 -10.12
C ARG A 31 3.01 -10.74 -9.89
N LEU A 32 2.25 -10.34 -10.90
CA LEU A 32 0.79 -10.41 -10.90
C LEU A 32 0.32 -11.68 -11.61
N ALA A 33 -0.44 -12.50 -10.89
CA ALA A 33 -1.18 -13.63 -11.42
C ALA A 33 -2.68 -13.38 -11.28
N ILE A 34 -3.48 -13.94 -12.19
CA ILE A 34 -4.93 -13.83 -12.16
C ILE A 34 -5.53 -15.23 -12.13
N ARG A 35 -6.48 -15.45 -11.22
CA ARG A 35 -7.34 -16.63 -11.18
C ARG A 35 -8.78 -16.16 -11.35
N VAL A 36 -9.54 -16.82 -12.21
CA VAL A 36 -10.97 -16.55 -12.35
C VAL A 36 -11.74 -17.68 -11.66
N SER A 37 -12.61 -17.32 -10.71
CA SER A 37 -13.43 -18.28 -9.96
C SER A 37 -14.86 -17.73 -9.87
N SER A 38 -15.86 -18.57 -10.20
CA SER A 38 -17.29 -18.20 -10.09
C SER A 38 -17.69 -16.85 -10.70
N GLY A 39 -17.02 -16.43 -11.78
CA GLY A 39 -17.30 -15.14 -12.44
C GLY A 39 -16.65 -13.91 -11.78
N ALA A 40 -15.78 -14.10 -10.77
CA ALA A 40 -14.96 -13.06 -10.17
C ALA A 40 -13.47 -13.23 -10.56
N ALA A 41 -12.75 -12.11 -10.65
CA ALA A 41 -11.30 -12.11 -10.85
C ALA A 41 -10.59 -12.00 -9.50
N GLU A 42 -9.86 -13.05 -9.14
CA GLU A 42 -8.88 -13.07 -8.05
C GLU A 42 -7.52 -12.65 -8.60
N LEU A 43 -7.01 -11.50 -8.16
CA LEU A 43 -5.67 -11.04 -8.44
C LEU A 43 -4.74 -11.49 -7.31
N ARG A 44 -3.62 -12.08 -7.68
CA ARG A 44 -2.60 -12.57 -6.78
C ARG A 44 -1.31 -11.86 -7.07
N VAL A 45 -0.71 -11.24 -6.07
CA VAL A 45 0.51 -10.48 -6.27
C VAL A 45 1.57 -10.88 -5.25
N GLN A 46 2.79 -11.01 -5.76
CA GLN A 46 3.99 -11.17 -4.95
C GLN A 46 4.91 -9.99 -5.25
N GLY A 47 5.36 -9.31 -4.21
CA GLY A 47 6.23 -8.13 -4.31
C GLY A 47 7.30 -8.15 -3.23
N ILE A 48 8.12 -7.11 -3.22
CA ILE A 48 9.10 -6.91 -2.15
C ILE A 48 8.34 -6.50 -0.89
N GLU A 49 8.65 -7.17 0.22
CA GLU A 49 8.08 -6.87 1.54
C GLU A 49 8.23 -5.38 1.90
N GLY A 50 7.19 -4.80 2.50
CA GLY A 50 7.14 -3.38 2.82
C GLY A 50 6.80 -2.45 1.65
N THR A 51 6.80 -2.95 0.41
CA THR A 51 6.32 -2.17 -0.74
C THR A 51 4.82 -1.94 -0.64
N ARG A 52 4.38 -0.68 -0.75
CA ARG A 52 2.95 -0.38 -0.87
C ARG A 52 2.53 -0.46 -2.33
N SER A 53 1.43 -1.15 -2.58
CA SER A 53 0.86 -1.25 -3.92
C SER A 53 -0.65 -1.04 -3.90
N HIS A 54 -1.19 -0.56 -5.01
CA HIS A 54 -2.63 -0.54 -5.23
C HIS A 54 -2.96 -1.13 -6.59
N PHE A 55 -4.14 -1.74 -6.67
CA PHE A 55 -4.63 -2.36 -7.88
C PHE A 55 -5.52 -1.39 -8.63
N GLN A 56 -5.31 -1.37 -9.94
CA GLN A 56 -6.13 -0.60 -10.86
C GLN A 56 -6.69 -1.49 -11.96
N TRP A 57 -7.81 -1.07 -12.52
CA TRP A 57 -8.45 -1.76 -13.62
C TRP A 57 -8.92 -0.79 -14.71
N ASN A 58 -9.13 -1.32 -15.91
CA ASN A 58 -9.69 -0.63 -17.07
C ASN A 58 -10.47 -1.63 -17.93
N ASN A 59 -11.44 -1.17 -18.71
CA ASN A 59 -12.18 -1.96 -19.70
C ASN A 59 -11.67 -1.75 -21.14
N ILE A 60 -10.74 -0.82 -21.36
CA ILE A 60 -10.19 -0.45 -22.66
C ILE A 60 -8.67 -0.70 -22.67
N CYS A 61 -8.22 -1.52 -23.63
CA CYS A 61 -6.79 -1.75 -23.86
C CYS A 61 -6.10 -0.44 -24.27
N GLY A 62 -4.99 -0.08 -23.61
CA GLY A 62 -4.19 1.11 -23.96
C GLY A 62 -4.78 2.45 -23.49
N SER A 63 -5.91 2.45 -22.76
CA SER A 63 -6.43 3.67 -22.14
C SER A 63 -5.58 4.11 -20.95
N SER A 64 -5.42 5.41 -20.77
CA SER A 64 -4.76 6.03 -19.61
C SER A 64 -5.67 6.20 -18.40
N ASN A 65 -6.98 5.96 -18.55
CA ASN A 65 -8.00 6.19 -17.53
C ASN A 65 -8.18 4.95 -16.64
N TRP A 66 -7.22 4.72 -15.75
CA TRP A 66 -7.22 3.59 -14.83
C TRP A 66 -7.98 3.91 -13.54
N ILE A 67 -8.84 2.99 -13.10
CA ILE A 67 -9.61 3.12 -11.87
C ILE A 67 -8.96 2.31 -10.75
N THR A 68 -8.58 2.96 -9.65
CA THR A 68 -8.11 2.28 -8.44
C THR A 68 -9.29 1.67 -7.70
N PHE A 69 -9.20 0.39 -7.33
CA PHE A 69 -10.28 -0.29 -6.60
C PHE A 69 -9.83 -0.91 -5.27
N THR A 70 -8.57 -0.71 -4.89
CA THR A 70 -8.05 -1.05 -3.56
C THR A 70 -7.45 0.18 -2.90
N ASN A 71 -7.47 0.21 -1.58
CA ASN A 71 -6.55 1.06 -0.82
C ASN A 71 -5.10 0.63 -1.11
N ARG A 72 -4.13 1.44 -0.67
CA ARG A 72 -2.72 1.04 -0.71
C ARG A 72 -2.51 -0.12 0.26
N LEU A 73 -2.14 -1.28 -0.27
CA LEU A 73 -1.88 -2.51 0.45
C LEU A 73 -0.36 -2.67 0.63
N SER A 74 0.07 -3.02 1.83
CA SER A 74 1.48 -3.36 2.09
C SER A 74 1.73 -4.81 1.68
N MET A 75 2.78 -5.02 0.89
CA MET A 75 3.26 -6.36 0.56
C MET A 75 3.99 -6.97 1.76
N SER A 76 3.85 -8.28 1.93
CA SER A 76 4.63 -9.09 2.86
C SER A 76 5.39 -10.17 2.10
N ASN A 77 6.12 -11.02 2.83
CA ASN A 77 6.70 -12.25 2.30
C ASN A 77 5.65 -13.29 1.82
N GLN A 78 4.36 -13.06 2.10
CA GLN A 78 3.25 -13.89 1.65
C GLN A 78 2.56 -13.31 0.41
N LEU A 79 1.89 -14.20 -0.33
CA LEU A 79 1.15 -13.86 -1.54
C LEU A 79 -0.13 -13.08 -1.20
N LEU A 80 -0.24 -11.84 -1.66
CA LEU A 80 -1.43 -11.02 -1.44
C LEU A 80 -2.51 -11.37 -2.48
N THR A 81 -3.71 -11.70 -1.99
CA THR A 81 -4.87 -12.02 -2.85
C THR A 81 -5.94 -10.94 -2.72
N VAL A 82 -6.39 -10.39 -3.85
CA VAL A 82 -7.42 -9.37 -3.96
C VAL A 82 -8.50 -9.84 -4.92
N VAL A 83 -9.76 -9.80 -4.49
CA VAL A 83 -10.91 -10.10 -5.35
C VAL A 83 -11.46 -8.79 -5.90
N HIS A 84 -11.63 -8.70 -7.21
CA HIS A 84 -12.32 -7.55 -7.80
C HIS A 84 -13.80 -7.55 -7.41
N PRO A 85 -14.37 -6.43 -6.91
CA PRO A 85 -15.77 -6.36 -6.52
C PRO A 85 -16.71 -6.32 -7.74
N GLY A 86 -17.66 -7.27 -7.81
CA GLY A 86 -18.74 -7.29 -8.81
C GLY A 86 -18.60 -8.38 -9.88
N VAL A 87 -19.73 -8.69 -10.53
CA VAL A 87 -19.83 -9.70 -11.59
C VAL A 87 -19.20 -9.18 -12.89
N MET A 88 -18.50 -10.05 -13.61
CA MET A 88 -17.79 -9.73 -14.87
C MET A 88 -18.77 -9.49 -16.03
N ASN A 89 -19.45 -8.34 -16.03
CA ASN A 89 -20.48 -7.98 -17.03
C ASN A 89 -19.90 -7.32 -18.29
N THR A 90 -18.58 -7.18 -18.35
CA THR A 90 -17.86 -6.53 -19.46
C THR A 90 -17.00 -7.58 -20.15
N PRO A 91 -16.94 -7.58 -21.50
CA PRO A 91 -16.25 -8.64 -22.24
C PRO A 91 -14.73 -8.62 -22.05
N GLN A 92 -14.16 -7.49 -21.65
CA GLN A 92 -12.71 -7.33 -21.44
C GLN A 92 -12.42 -6.45 -20.23
N ARG A 93 -11.40 -6.86 -19.45
CA ARG A 93 -10.83 -6.09 -18.35
C ARG A 93 -9.32 -6.26 -18.31
N PHE A 94 -8.65 -5.17 -18.00
CA PHE A 94 -7.21 -5.07 -17.85
C PHE A 94 -6.91 -4.72 -16.41
N TYR A 95 -5.90 -5.36 -15.84
CA TYR A 95 -5.47 -5.13 -14.46
C TYR A 95 -4.01 -4.73 -14.45
N ARG A 96 -3.66 -3.82 -13.55
CA ARG A 96 -2.27 -3.53 -13.21
C ARG A 96 -2.12 -3.35 -11.72
N VAL A 97 -0.93 -3.64 -11.23
CA VAL A 97 -0.52 -3.25 -9.89
C VAL A 97 0.49 -2.12 -10.04
N LEU A 98 0.29 -1.05 -9.28
CA LEU A 98 1.28 0.01 -9.15
C LEU A 98 1.96 -0.19 -7.81
N ALA A 99 3.21 -0.62 -7.86
CA ALA A 99 4.09 -0.62 -6.70
C ALA A 99 4.74 0.76 -6.57
N SER A 100 4.81 1.26 -5.34
CA SER A 100 5.75 2.33 -5.00
C SER A 100 7.18 1.79 -4.99
N GLU A 101 8.17 2.69 -5.05
CA GLU A 101 9.56 2.29 -4.84
C GLU A 101 9.68 1.52 -3.51
N PRO A 102 10.51 0.46 -3.48
CA PRO A 102 10.69 -0.29 -2.25
C PRO A 102 11.25 0.67 -1.20
N PRO A 103 10.86 0.52 0.06
CA PRO A 103 11.50 1.29 1.10
C PRO A 103 13.02 1.04 1.07
N PRO A 104 13.83 1.97 1.59
CA PRO A 104 15.22 1.67 1.91
C PRO A 104 15.33 0.36 2.70
N THR A 105 16.51 -0.26 2.75
CA THR A 105 16.69 -1.44 3.58
C THR A 105 16.37 -1.10 5.04
N ASN A 106 15.44 -1.84 5.66
CA ASN A 106 15.09 -1.67 7.07
C ASN A 106 16.06 -2.48 7.94
N PRO A 107 16.84 -1.85 8.83
CA PRO A 107 17.64 -2.59 9.80
C PRO A 107 16.78 -3.28 10.87
N HIS A 108 15.53 -2.85 11.09
CA HIS A 108 14.62 -3.36 12.12
C HIS A 108 13.19 -3.59 11.57
N PRO A 109 12.97 -4.64 10.75
CA PRO A 109 11.70 -4.88 10.05
C PRO A 109 10.50 -5.15 10.96
N GLU A 110 10.73 -5.68 12.17
CA GLU A 110 9.67 -5.99 13.13
C GLU A 110 9.20 -4.74 13.90
N GLU A 111 10.03 -3.70 13.97
CA GLU A 111 9.86 -2.53 14.85
C GLU A 111 9.50 -1.26 14.08
N LEU A 112 10.07 -1.08 12.88
CA LEU A 112 9.95 0.14 12.10
C LEU A 112 9.14 -0.07 10.81
N VAL A 113 8.34 0.92 10.46
CA VAL A 113 7.60 0.99 9.19
C VAL A 113 8.05 2.17 8.36
N TRP A 114 8.17 1.96 7.05
CA TRP A 114 8.53 3.04 6.13
C TRP A 114 7.32 3.93 5.85
N ILE A 115 7.51 5.23 6.04
CA ILE A 115 6.58 6.28 5.65
C ILE A 115 7.16 6.96 4.40
N PRO A 116 6.57 6.73 3.21
CA PRO A 116 7.09 7.33 1.97
C PRO A 116 6.85 8.84 1.95
N PRO A 117 7.64 9.59 1.16
CA PRO A 117 7.34 10.99 0.88
C PRO A 117 5.96 11.10 0.23
N GLY A 118 5.31 12.25 0.44
CA GLY A 118 3.97 12.47 -0.07
C GLY A 118 3.28 13.65 0.59
N THR A 119 2.04 13.86 0.19
CA THR A 119 1.21 14.95 0.67
C THR A 119 -0.01 14.39 1.38
N PHE A 120 -0.35 14.98 2.52
CA PHE A 120 -1.54 14.62 3.29
C PHE A 120 -2.17 15.86 3.91
N LEU A 121 -3.39 15.71 4.41
CA LEU A 121 -4.12 16.78 5.08
C LEU A 121 -4.03 16.54 6.59
N LEU A 122 -3.41 17.46 7.32
CA LEU A 122 -3.27 17.41 8.78
C LEU A 122 -4.39 18.22 9.43
N GLY A 123 -4.99 17.67 10.50
CA GLY A 123 -6.07 18.29 11.26
C GLY A 123 -7.46 17.77 10.90
N SER A 124 -8.45 18.18 11.68
CA SER A 124 -9.81 17.63 11.65
C SER A 124 -10.78 18.53 10.86
N PRO A 125 -11.74 17.96 10.09
CA PRO A 125 -12.76 18.73 9.38
C PRO A 125 -13.52 19.69 10.31
N THR A 126 -14.05 20.80 9.79
CA THR A 126 -14.81 21.76 10.61
C THR A 126 -16.16 21.22 11.10
N ASN A 127 -16.67 20.15 10.47
CA ASN A 127 -17.92 19.49 10.81
C ASN A 127 -17.73 18.17 11.56
N ASP A 128 -16.51 17.87 12.00
CA ASP A 128 -16.25 16.69 12.84
C ASP A 128 -16.81 16.95 14.27
N PRO A 129 -17.73 16.11 14.77
CA PRO A 129 -18.39 16.34 16.06
C PRO A 129 -17.45 16.22 17.25
N ASP A 130 -16.34 15.49 17.12
CA ASP A 130 -15.40 15.23 18.22
C ASP A 130 -14.18 16.16 18.18
N ARG A 131 -14.18 17.12 17.25
CA ARG A 131 -13.06 18.06 17.05
C ARG A 131 -12.94 19.08 18.18
N TYR A 132 -11.73 19.24 18.70
CA TYR A 132 -11.33 20.38 19.53
C TYR A 132 -10.95 21.62 18.70
N SER A 133 -11.00 22.80 19.34
CA SER A 133 -10.76 24.09 18.69
C SER A 133 -9.34 24.24 18.12
N ASN A 134 -8.37 23.50 18.66
CA ASN A 134 -6.95 23.53 18.25
C ASN A 134 -6.57 22.50 17.17
N GLU A 135 -7.52 21.67 16.68
CA GLU A 135 -7.24 20.65 15.67
C GLU A 135 -7.32 21.14 14.21
N GLY A 136 -7.43 22.44 13.99
CA GLY A 136 -7.39 22.99 12.63
C GLY A 136 -6.78 24.38 12.56
N PRO A 137 -6.83 25.02 11.38
CA PRO A 137 -7.47 24.54 10.15
C PRO A 137 -6.77 23.31 9.56
N GLN A 138 -7.51 22.54 8.75
CA GLN A 138 -6.90 21.47 7.98
C GLN A 138 -5.82 22.03 7.06
N THR A 139 -4.60 21.51 7.18
CA THR A 139 -3.41 22.05 6.52
C THR A 139 -2.80 20.98 5.62
N GLN A 140 -2.54 21.32 4.36
CA GLN A 140 -1.88 20.41 3.43
C GLN A 140 -0.37 20.36 3.75
N VAL A 141 0.10 19.21 4.21
CA VAL A 141 1.51 18.98 4.58
C VAL A 141 2.18 18.12 3.52
N MET A 142 3.37 18.51 3.09
CA MET A 142 4.19 17.77 2.14
C MET A 142 5.48 17.28 2.81
N LEU A 143 5.64 15.96 2.86
CA LEU A 143 6.88 15.29 3.23
C LEU A 143 7.72 15.12 1.96
N THR A 144 8.81 15.88 1.86
CA THR A 144 9.72 15.83 0.70
C THR A 144 10.65 14.62 0.71
N ARG A 145 10.76 13.95 1.86
CA ARG A 145 11.57 12.74 2.06
C ARG A 145 10.75 11.74 2.89
N GLY A 146 10.96 10.46 2.61
CA GLY A 146 10.42 9.41 3.47
C GLY A 146 11.26 9.22 4.72
N PHE A 147 10.70 8.55 5.71
CA PHE A 147 11.37 8.25 6.98
C PHE A 147 10.80 6.98 7.61
N TRP A 148 11.54 6.41 8.56
CA TRP A 148 11.10 5.27 9.36
C TRP A 148 10.36 5.74 10.61
N MET A 149 9.26 5.08 10.95
CA MET A 149 8.48 5.34 12.16
C MET A 149 8.31 4.04 12.94
N GLY A 150 8.34 4.10 14.28
CA GLY A 150 7.99 2.97 15.13
C GLY A 150 6.58 2.48 14.81
N ARG A 151 6.40 1.17 14.67
CA ARG A 151 5.09 0.54 14.45
C ARG A 151 4.18 0.70 15.67
N HIS A 152 4.78 0.77 16.84
CA HIS A 152 4.11 0.94 18.13
C HIS A 152 4.82 2.04 18.93
N GLU A 153 4.16 2.52 19.97
CA GLU A 153 4.80 3.36 20.98
C GLU A 153 5.90 2.57 21.69
N VAL A 154 6.95 3.28 22.14
CA VAL A 154 8.07 2.67 22.87
C VAL A 154 7.52 2.04 24.16
N THR A 155 7.82 0.76 24.37
CA THR A 155 7.36 0.02 25.54
C THR A 155 8.20 0.33 26.77
N GLN A 156 7.65 0.07 27.95
CA GLN A 156 8.37 0.22 29.22
C GLN A 156 9.67 -0.58 29.25
N ILE A 157 9.67 -1.81 28.72
CA ILE A 157 10.88 -2.65 28.66
C ILE A 157 11.94 -2.10 27.71
N GLU A 158 11.55 -1.59 26.54
CA GLU A 158 12.49 -0.97 25.60
C GLU A 158 13.13 0.28 26.21
N TYR A 159 12.33 1.15 26.83
CA TYR A 159 12.82 2.35 27.50
C TYR A 159 13.78 2.02 28.66
N GLY A 160 13.41 1.06 29.50
CA GLY A 160 14.22 0.63 30.64
C GLY A 160 15.53 -0.04 30.22
N ASN A 161 15.55 -0.78 29.13
CA ASN A 161 16.77 -1.39 28.60
C ASN A 161 17.80 -0.35 28.12
N VAL A 162 17.34 0.80 27.62
CA VAL A 162 18.22 1.88 27.14
C VAL A 162 18.64 2.81 28.28
N THR A 163 17.71 3.16 29.17
CA THR A 163 17.91 4.22 30.18
C THR A 163 18.23 3.70 31.58
N GLY A 164 17.89 2.45 31.89
CA GLY A 164 17.99 1.87 33.23
C GLY A 164 16.87 2.29 34.20
N ILE A 165 15.88 3.06 33.75
CA ILE A 165 14.82 3.65 34.59
C ILE A 165 13.43 3.14 34.17
N TRP A 166 12.51 3.04 35.14
CA TRP A 166 11.14 2.57 34.96
C TRP A 166 10.13 3.61 35.47
N PRO A 167 9.88 4.70 34.72
CA PRO A 167 9.17 5.87 35.23
C PRO A 167 7.63 5.73 35.23
N SER A 168 7.11 4.71 34.55
CA SER A 168 5.68 4.64 34.22
C SER A 168 4.78 4.42 35.42
N GLN A 169 3.66 5.15 35.45
CA GLN A 169 2.61 5.00 36.44
C GLN A 169 1.80 3.72 36.21
N TYR A 170 1.57 3.34 34.95
CA TYR A 170 0.78 2.15 34.60
C TYR A 170 1.69 0.95 34.31
N ILE A 171 2.18 0.30 35.37
CA ILE A 171 3.24 -0.73 35.28
C ILE A 171 2.82 -1.95 34.45
N SER A 172 3.53 -2.19 33.33
CA SER A 172 3.51 -3.43 32.55
C SER A 172 4.59 -3.38 31.46
N PHE A 173 5.38 -4.44 31.30
CA PHE A 173 6.52 -4.45 30.38
C PHE A 173 6.19 -4.09 28.92
N TYR A 174 5.04 -4.53 28.43
CA TYR A 174 4.63 -4.37 27.03
C TYR A 174 3.66 -3.21 26.82
N ARG A 175 3.42 -2.38 27.85
CA ARG A 175 2.67 -1.13 27.68
C ARG A 175 3.60 -0.03 27.20
N PRO A 176 3.05 1.02 26.55
CA PRO A 176 3.78 2.24 26.28
C PRO A 176 4.40 2.79 27.57
N VAL A 177 5.62 3.31 27.44
CA VAL A 177 6.23 4.08 28.52
C VAL A 177 5.46 5.39 28.68
N ASP A 178 5.04 5.68 29.91
CA ASP A 178 4.43 6.95 30.31
C ASP A 178 5.31 7.68 31.33
N THR A 179 4.92 8.92 31.66
CA THR A 179 5.58 9.75 32.68
C THR A 179 7.05 10.09 32.33
N VAL A 180 7.32 10.25 31.04
CA VAL A 180 8.60 10.75 30.51
C VAL A 180 8.45 12.19 30.03
N THR A 181 9.49 12.99 30.22
CA THR A 181 9.56 14.36 29.70
C THR A 181 10.12 14.38 28.29
N TRP A 182 10.03 15.53 27.63
CA TRP A 182 10.59 15.71 26.29
C TRP A 182 12.14 15.74 26.28
N PHE A 183 12.74 16.09 27.41
CA PHE A 183 14.18 16.07 27.68
C PHE A 183 14.55 14.79 28.42
#